data_AF-A0A6N9J886-F1
#
_entry.id   AF-A0A6N9J886-F1
#
_cell.length_a   1.000
_cell.length_b   1.000
_cell.length_c   1.000
_cell.angle_alpha   90.00
_cell.angle_beta   90.00
_cell.angle_gamma   90.00
#
_symmetry.space_group_name_H-M   'P 1'
#
loop_
_entity.id
_entity.type
_entity.pdbx_description
1 polymer ?
#
loop_
_entity_poly.entity_id
_entity_poly.type
_entity_poly.pdbx_seq_one_letter_code
_entity_poly.pdbx_strand_id
1 'polypeptide(L)'
;MGKTMEEEILHLYQEPGIGASYTNTYGEENIRNLLKKYHSLDAAGMEKMIEMVLNFSQSTDLATSFVSVGVLHALGQKEGVAEAYRWANTQEDAQRIISHFDIGKSVADYFSPD
;
A
#
# COMPACT_ATOMS: atom_id res chain seq x y z
N MET A 1 -10.03 25.39 5.26
CA MET A 1 -9.92 24.19 6.11
C MET A 1 -8.93 23.26 5.43
N GLY A 2 -7.86 22.85 6.10
CA GLY A 2 -6.93 21.86 5.54
C GLY A 2 -7.56 20.47 5.50
N LYS A 3 -7.06 19.59 4.62
CA LYS A 3 -7.44 18.17 4.63
C LYS A 3 -6.96 17.54 5.95
N THR A 4 -7.72 16.60 6.48
CA THR A 4 -7.26 15.73 7.57
C THR A 4 -6.18 14.78 7.05
N MET A 5 -5.36 14.23 7.96
CA MET A 5 -4.33 13.26 7.60
C MET A 5 -4.89 12.03 6.87
N GLU A 6 -6.08 11.56 7.28
CA GLU A 6 -6.74 10.42 6.66
C GLU A 6 -7.14 10.73 5.22
N GLU A 7 -7.72 11.91 4.98
CA GLU A 7 -8.08 12.37 3.62
C GLU A 7 -6.84 12.54 2.74
N GLU A 8 -5.73 13.00 3.30
CA GLU A 8 -4.45 13.07 2.58
C GLU A 8 -3.94 11.67 2.22
N ILE A 9 -3.95 10.72 3.16
CA ILE A 9 -3.51 9.33 2.90
C ILE A 9 -4.40 8.69 1.83
N LEU A 10 -5.72 8.81 1.95
CA LEU A 10 -6.69 8.30 0.96
C LEU A 10 -6.44 8.88 -0.43
N HIS A 11 -6.14 10.17 -0.50
CA HIS A 11 -5.81 10.82 -1.76
C HIS A 11 -4.53 10.25 -2.40
N LEU A 12 -3.53 9.87 -1.62
CA LEU A 12 -2.30 9.26 -2.12
C LEU A 12 -2.50 7.85 -2.70
N TYR A 13 -3.56 7.14 -2.31
CA TYR A 13 -3.97 5.89 -2.97
C TYR A 13 -4.59 6.13 -4.35
N GLN A 14 -5.19 7.31 -4.56
CA GLN A 14 -5.95 7.63 -5.76
C GLN A 14 -5.12 8.40 -6.79
N GLU A 15 -4.09 9.14 -6.34
CA GLU A 15 -3.31 10.04 -7.18
C GLU A 15 -1.80 9.77 -7.12
N PRO A 16 -1.15 9.51 -8.28
CA PRO A 16 -1.76 9.41 -9.59
C PRO A 16 -2.66 8.17 -9.70
N GLY A 17 -3.66 8.22 -10.60
CA GLY A 17 -4.46 7.04 -10.90
C GLY A 17 -3.57 5.94 -11.48
N ILE A 18 -3.82 4.69 -11.10
CA ILE A 18 -3.08 3.55 -11.64
C ILE A 18 -3.41 3.40 -13.12
N GLY A 19 -2.38 3.38 -13.97
CA GLY A 19 -2.52 3.38 -15.44
C GLY A 19 -2.58 4.78 -16.08
N ALA A 20 -2.46 5.86 -15.31
CA ALA A 20 -2.46 7.22 -15.85
C ALA A 20 -1.16 7.61 -16.59
N SER A 21 -0.04 6.95 -16.30
CA SER A 21 1.27 7.19 -16.93
C SER A 21 2.12 5.92 -17.01
N TYR A 22 3.20 5.96 -17.80
CA TYR A 22 4.17 4.87 -17.88
C TYR A 22 4.87 4.62 -16.52
N THR A 23 5.07 5.66 -15.71
CA THR A 23 5.70 5.54 -14.38
C THR A 23 4.75 5.01 -13.30
N ASN A 24 3.43 5.12 -13.50
CA ASN A 24 2.42 4.69 -12.53
C ASN A 24 1.49 3.59 -13.07
N THR A 25 1.96 2.82 -14.05
CA THR A 25 1.18 1.69 -14.61
C THR A 25 0.86 0.65 -13.54
N TYR A 26 1.73 0.51 -12.54
CA TYR A 26 1.60 -0.42 -11.42
C TYR A 26 1.72 0.29 -10.07
N GLY A 27 1.19 1.51 -9.89
CA GLY A 27 1.10 2.16 -8.58
C GLY A 27 2.44 2.47 -7.85
N GLU A 28 3.58 2.43 -8.54
CA GLU A 28 4.90 2.73 -7.96
C GLU A 28 4.93 4.13 -7.31
N GLU A 29 4.35 5.13 -7.98
CA GLU A 29 4.30 6.50 -7.48
C GLU A 29 3.42 6.59 -6.22
N ASN A 30 2.32 5.85 -6.17
CA ASN A 30 1.45 5.78 -4.98
C ASN A 30 2.21 5.21 -3.78
N ILE A 31 2.91 4.08 -3.97
CA ILE A 31 3.76 3.46 -2.93
C ILE A 31 4.81 4.47 -2.45
N ARG A 32 5.56 5.07 -3.37
CA ARG A 32 6.59 6.08 -3.06
C ARG A 32 6.02 7.27 -2.27
N ASN A 33 4.86 7.77 -2.67
CA ASN A 33 4.24 8.92 -2.02
C ASN A 33 3.73 8.57 -0.62
N LEU A 34 3.17 7.39 -0.43
CA LEU A 34 2.76 6.89 0.89
C LEU A 34 3.97 6.67 1.81
N LEU A 35 5.08 6.13 1.31
CA LEU A 35 6.32 6.00 2.09
C LEU A 35 6.87 7.37 2.52
N LYS A 36 6.91 8.34 1.60
CA LYS A 36 7.30 9.72 1.92
C LYS A 36 6.37 10.33 2.98
N LYS A 37 5.06 10.12 2.84
CA LYS A 37 4.07 10.58 3.82
C LYS A 37 4.34 9.97 5.18
N TYR A 38 4.48 8.64 5.25
CA TYR A 38 4.80 7.92 6.48
C TYR A 38 6.02 8.51 7.20
N HIS A 39 7.15 8.69 6.50
CA HIS A 39 8.37 9.23 7.09
C HIS A 39 8.30 10.72 7.48
N SER A 40 7.29 11.47 7.02
CA SER A 40 7.06 12.87 7.41
C SER A 40 6.16 13.03 8.63
N LEU A 41 5.50 11.96 9.08
CA LEU A 41 4.61 11.97 10.24
C LEU A 41 5.41 11.86 11.55
N ASP A 42 4.78 12.26 12.64
CA ASP A 42 5.25 11.91 13.98
C ASP A 42 4.90 10.45 14.32
N ALA A 43 5.35 9.95 15.48
CA ALA A 43 5.14 8.56 15.87
C ALA A 43 3.66 8.14 15.90
N ALA A 44 2.78 9.02 16.41
CA ALA A 44 1.34 8.75 16.46
C ALA A 44 0.71 8.73 15.05
N GLY A 45 1.13 9.64 14.17
CA GLY A 45 0.71 9.64 12.78
C GLY A 45 1.20 8.42 12.01
N MET A 46 2.44 7.99 12.24
CA MET A 46 3.00 6.76 11.67
C MET A 46 2.18 5.53 12.08
N GLU A 47 1.89 5.37 13.37
CA GLU A 47 1.08 4.27 13.90
C GLU A 47 -0.31 4.23 13.26
N LYS A 48 -0.99 5.38 13.22
CA LYS A 48 -2.31 5.50 12.61
C LYS A 48 -2.30 5.24 11.11
N MET A 49 -1.26 5.68 10.40
CA MET A 49 -1.11 5.38 8.98
C MET A 49 -0.90 3.87 8.74
N ILE A 50 -0.11 3.19 9.58
CA ILE A 50 0.07 1.74 9.48
C ILE A 50 -1.25 1.01 9.71
N GLU A 51 -2.05 1.41 10.70
CA GLU A 51 -3.38 0.84 10.91
C GLU A 51 -4.26 0.96 9.65
N MET A 52 -4.28 2.12 9.02
CA MET A 52 -5.00 2.33 7.76
C MET A 52 -4.48 1.43 6.63
N VAL A 53 -3.16 1.36 6.45
CA VAL A 53 -2.53 0.54 5.41
C VAL A 53 -2.81 -0.95 5.64
N LEU A 54 -2.78 -1.43 6.89
CA LEU A 54 -3.15 -2.80 7.24
C LEU A 54 -4.60 -3.10 6.86
N ASN A 55 -5.53 -2.21 7.20
CA ASN A 55 -6.94 -2.37 6.82
C ASN A 55 -7.13 -2.39 5.30
N PHE A 56 -6.43 -1.51 4.56
CA PHE A 56 -6.52 -1.44 3.10
C PHE A 56 -5.81 -2.59 2.38
N SER A 57 -4.83 -3.24 3.01
CA SER A 57 -4.20 -4.46 2.49
C SER A 57 -5.18 -5.63 2.32
N GLN A 58 -6.32 -5.58 3.03
CA GLN A 58 -7.39 -6.57 2.98
C GLN A 58 -8.61 -6.08 2.17
N SER A 59 -8.38 -5.20 1.20
CA SER A 59 -9.41 -4.71 0.29
C SER A 59 -9.56 -5.62 -0.94
N THR A 60 -10.80 -5.81 -1.40
CA THR A 60 -11.08 -6.46 -2.70
C THR A 60 -10.80 -5.54 -3.90
N ASP A 61 -10.59 -4.25 -3.66
CA ASP A 61 -10.05 -3.34 -4.65
C ASP A 61 -8.56 -3.66 -4.87
N LEU A 62 -8.25 -4.17 -6.07
CA LEU A 62 -6.91 -4.67 -6.39
C LEU A 62 -5.86 -3.59 -6.37
N ALA A 63 -6.19 -2.35 -6.75
CA ALA A 63 -5.25 -1.23 -6.72
C ALA A 63 -4.88 -0.86 -5.28
N THR A 64 -5.89 -0.75 -4.43
CA THR A 64 -5.75 -0.39 -3.01
C THR A 64 -4.94 -1.42 -2.25
N SER A 65 -5.30 -2.70 -2.39
CA SER A 65 -4.63 -3.79 -1.68
C SER A 65 -3.21 -4.05 -2.20
N PHE A 66 -2.99 -3.93 -3.52
CA PHE A 66 -1.67 -3.88 -4.16
C PHE A 66 -0.76 -2.82 -3.53
N VAL A 67 -1.20 -1.56 -3.49
CA VAL A 67 -0.40 -0.44 -2.98
C VAL A 67 -0.11 -0.65 -1.51
N SER A 68 -1.10 -1.09 -0.74
CA SER A 68 -0.98 -1.31 0.70
C SER A 68 0.07 -2.37 1.03
N VAL A 69 0.04 -3.52 0.35
CA VAL A 69 1.03 -4.59 0.55
C VAL A 69 2.43 -4.13 0.14
N GLY A 70 2.56 -3.36 -0.94
CA GLY A 70 3.84 -2.75 -1.33
C GLY A 70 4.40 -1.83 -0.24
N VAL A 71 3.56 -0.96 0.35
CA VAL A 71 3.96 -0.08 1.45
C VAL A 71 4.37 -0.87 2.69
N LEU A 72 3.59 -1.87 3.10
CA LEU A 72 3.94 -2.73 4.24
C LEU A 72 5.27 -3.44 4.03
N HIS A 73 5.50 -3.98 2.83
CA HIS A 73 6.74 -4.64 2.46
C HIS A 73 7.94 -3.70 2.54
N ALA A 74 7.85 -2.51 1.93
CA ALA A 74 8.93 -1.52 1.97
C ALA A 74 9.25 -1.00 3.38
N LEU A 75 8.26 -0.96 4.27
CA LEU A 75 8.46 -0.58 5.69
C LEU A 75 8.94 -1.74 6.56
N GLY A 76 9.16 -2.94 6.00
CA GLY A 76 9.59 -4.12 6.76
C GLY A 76 8.50 -4.72 7.67
N GLN A 77 7.22 -4.39 7.42
CA GLN A 77 6.06 -4.87 8.19
C GLN A 77 5.71 -6.32 7.83
N LYS A 78 6.62 -7.25 8.13
CA LYS A 78 6.53 -8.67 7.72
C LYS A 78 5.24 -9.35 8.17
N GLU A 79 4.79 -9.07 9.39
CA GLU A 79 3.54 -9.66 9.91
C GLU A 79 2.32 -9.09 9.18
N GLY A 80 2.29 -7.78 8.92
CA GLY A 80 1.22 -7.15 8.14
C GLY A 80 1.12 -7.70 6.72
N VAL A 81 2.26 -7.93 6.07
CA VAL A 81 2.30 -8.62 4.76
C VAL A 81 1.76 -10.05 4.90
N ALA A 82 2.22 -10.81 5.89
CA ALA A 82 1.74 -12.18 6.11
C ALA A 82 0.23 -12.23 6.37
N GLU A 83 -0.32 -11.29 7.14
CA GLU A 83 -1.75 -11.14 7.39
C GLU A 83 -2.53 -10.89 6.10
N ALA A 84 -2.07 -9.97 5.25
CA ALA A 84 -2.70 -9.70 3.96
C ALA A 84 -2.77 -10.96 3.09
N TYR A 85 -1.68 -11.73 3.00
CA TYR A 85 -1.66 -13.00 2.26
C TYR A 85 -2.58 -14.05 2.89
N ARG A 86 -2.66 -14.14 4.22
CA ARG A 86 -3.60 -15.05 4.90
C ARG A 86 -5.04 -14.68 4.57
N TRP A 87 -5.38 -13.40 4.62
CA TRP A 87 -6.70 -12.89 4.23
C TRP A 87 -7.00 -13.16 2.74
N ALA A 88 -6.04 -12.94 1.84
CA ALA A 88 -6.24 -13.17 0.41
C ALA A 88 -6.55 -14.63 0.09
N ASN A 89 -5.93 -15.58 0.81
CA ASN A 89 -6.19 -17.01 0.66
C ASN A 89 -7.61 -17.43 1.09
N THR A 90 -8.36 -16.59 1.82
CA THR A 90 -9.76 -16.88 2.17
C THR A 90 -10.76 -16.31 1.16
N GLN A 91 -10.30 -15.56 0.14
CA GLN A 91 -11.16 -14.95 -0.86
C GLN A 91 -11.41 -15.89 -2.04
N GLU A 92 -12.56 -15.75 -2.72
CA GLU A 92 -12.91 -16.57 -3.90
C GLU A 92 -11.88 -16.39 -5.04
N ASP A 93 -11.39 -15.17 -5.24
CA ASP A 93 -10.40 -14.80 -6.27
C ASP A 93 -8.95 -14.76 -5.72
N ALA A 94 -8.62 -15.62 -4.74
CA ALA A 94 -7.34 -15.60 -4.02
C ALA A 94 -6.11 -15.45 -4.94
N GLN A 95 -6.02 -16.24 -6.01
CA GLN A 95 -4.89 -16.22 -6.94
C GLN A 95 -4.71 -14.87 -7.63
N ARG A 96 -5.81 -14.19 -7.98
CA ARG A 96 -5.76 -12.87 -8.61
C ARG A 96 -5.25 -11.82 -7.64
N ILE A 97 -5.74 -11.84 -6.40
CA ILE A 97 -5.33 -10.90 -5.35
C ILE A 97 -3.85 -11.12 -5.01
N ILE A 98 -3.45 -12.36 -4.75
CA ILE A 98 -2.06 -12.73 -4.43
C ILE A 98 -1.11 -12.31 -5.56
N SER A 99 -1.48 -12.52 -6.82
CA SER A 99 -0.68 -12.06 -7.95
C SER A 99 -0.46 -10.54 -7.94
N HIS A 100 -1.45 -9.74 -7.51
CA HIS A 100 -1.26 -8.30 -7.35
C HIS A 100 -0.33 -8.00 -6.17
N PHE A 101 -0.44 -8.72 -5.06
CA PHE A 101 0.47 -8.55 -3.92
C PHE A 101 1.92 -8.81 -4.31
N ASP A 102 2.18 -9.85 -5.09
CA ASP A 102 3.52 -10.18 -5.58
C ASP A 102 4.10 -9.07 -6.47
N ILE A 103 3.29 -8.49 -7.36
CA ILE A 103 3.71 -7.31 -8.15
C ILE A 103 3.99 -6.13 -7.21
N GLY A 104 3.13 -5.90 -6.21
CA GLY A 104 3.27 -4.79 -5.26
C GLY A 104 4.57 -4.85 -4.48
N LYS A 105 4.93 -6.04 -3.99
CA LYS A 105 6.21 -6.29 -3.35
C LYS A 105 7.38 -6.08 -4.30
N SER A 106 7.29 -6.63 -5.52
CA SER A 106 8.35 -6.49 -6.52
C SER A 106 8.61 -5.03 -6.89
N VAL A 107 7.56 -4.21 -6.97
CA VAL A 107 7.68 -2.76 -7.17
C VAL A 107 8.26 -2.08 -5.92
N ALA A 108 7.89 -2.56 -4.73
CA ALA A 108 8.36 -1.99 -3.46
C ALA A 108 9.80 -2.35 -3.10
N ASP A 109 10.39 -3.39 -3.69
CA ASP A 109 11.80 -3.76 -3.47
C ASP A 109 12.76 -2.60 -3.77
N TYR A 110 12.43 -1.73 -4.74
CA TYR A 110 13.24 -0.52 -5.03
C TYR A 110 13.32 0.48 -3.86
N PHE A 111 12.38 0.42 -2.92
CA PHE A 111 12.30 1.33 -1.78
C PHE A 111 12.67 0.65 -0.46
N SER A 112 12.89 -0.66 -0.47
CA SER A 112 13.22 -1.44 0.71
C SER A 112 14.73 -1.31 0.97
N PRO A 113 15.18 -0.82 2.14
CA PRO A 113 16.59 -0.86 2.48
C PRO A 113 17.03 -2.32 2.70
N ASP A 114 18.17 -2.70 2.11
CA ASP A 114 18.83 -4.02 2.31
C ASP A 114 19.09 -4.34 3.80
#